data_AF-A0A0K0N897-F1
#
_entry.id   AF-A0A0K0N897-F1
#
_cell.length_a   1.000
_cell.length_b   1.000
_cell.length_c   1.000
_cell.angle_alpha   90.00
_cell.angle_beta   90.00
_cell.angle_gamma   90.00
#
_symmetry.space_group_name_H-M   'P 1'
#
loop_
_entity.id
_entity.type
_entity.pdbx_description
1 polymer ?
#
loop_
_entity_poly.entity_id
_entity_poly.type
_entity_poly.pdbx_seq_one_letter_code
_entity_poly.pdbx_strand_id
1 'polypeptide(L)' 'SLEIGQVSPFLDDLRKYFKTNKPQFQEILSATKTFTEEAEALLKEGIQEQMERFLLPE' A
#
# COMPACT_ATOMS: atom_id res chain seq x y z
N SER A 1 9.99 10.98 6.67
CA SER A 1 10.67 9.68 6.84
C SER A 1 10.06 9.00 8.06
N LEU A 2 9.96 7.67 8.07
CA LEU A 2 9.42 6.92 9.22
C LEU A 2 10.54 6.52 10.17
N GLU A 3 10.33 6.66 11.47
CA GLU A 3 11.21 6.07 12.48
C GLU A 3 11.10 4.54 12.46
N ILE A 4 12.16 3.82 12.85
CA ILE A 4 12.19 2.35 12.81
C ILE A 4 11.02 1.73 13.59
N GLY A 5 10.64 2.33 14.72
CA GLY A 5 9.49 1.89 15.52
C GLY A 5 8.13 2.08 14.85
N GLN A 6 8.04 2.95 13.84
CA GLN A 6 6.81 3.23 13.09
C GLN A 6 6.67 2.36 11.85
N VAL A 7 7.74 1.70 11.41
CA VAL A 7 7.72 0.87 10.19
C VAL A 7 6.76 -0.32 10.32
N SER A 8 6.77 -1.04 11.45
CA SER A 8 5.86 -2.18 11.63
C SER A 8 4.38 -1.75 11.63
N PRO A 9 3.95 -0.75 12.43
CA PRO A 9 2.59 -0.22 12.38
C PRO A 9 2.18 0.27 10.99
N PHE A 10 3.06 1.03 10.31
CA PHE A 10 2.79 1.54 8.97
C PHE A 10 2.54 0.42 7.97
N LEU A 11 3.37 -0.63 7.97
CA LEU A 11 3.21 -1.76 7.05
C LEU A 11 1.92 -2.55 7.31
N ASP A 12 1.50 -2.69 8.56
CA ASP A 12 0.24 -3.36 8.89
C ASP A 12 -0.97 -2.58 8.38
N ASP A 13 -0.96 -1.25 8.52
CA ASP A 13 -2.04 -0.41 8.02
C ASP A 13 -2.00 -0.26 6.49
N LEU A 14 -0.82 -0.23 5.88
CA LEU A 14 -0.64 -0.27 4.42
C LEU A 14 -1.28 -1.52 3.81
N ARG A 15 -1.06 -2.69 4.40
CA ARG A 15 -1.69 -3.94 3.94
C ARG A 15 -3.21 -3.90 4.06
N LYS A 16 -3.76 -3.31 5.12
CA LYS A 16 -5.21 -3.13 5.27
C LYS A 16 -5.75 -2.16 4.21
N TYR A 17 -5.05 -1.04 4.01
CA TYR A 17 -5.40 -0.03 3.03
C TYR A 17 -5.50 -0.61 1.61
N PHE A 18 -4.50 -1.39 1.17
CA PHE A 18 -4.54 -2.03 -0.14
C PHE A 18 -5.70 -3.01 -0.28
N LYS A 19 -6.01 -3.79 0.77
CA LYS A 19 -7.16 -4.71 0.76
C LYS A 19 -8.50 -4.00 0.60
N THR A 20 -8.68 -2.82 1.20
CA THR A 20 -9.97 -2.12 1.21
C THR A 20 -10.12 -1.07 0.11
N ASN A 21 -9.05 -0.35 -0.24
CA ASN A 21 -9.11 0.82 -1.13
C ASN A 21 -8.60 0.52 -2.54
N LYS A 22 -7.65 -0.41 -2.70
CA LYS A 22 -7.07 -0.77 -4.00
C LYS A 22 -7.08 -2.30 -4.22
N PRO A 23 -8.26 -2.97 -4.20
CA PRO A 23 -8.37 -4.42 -4.37
C PRO A 23 -7.79 -4.91 -5.70
N GLN A 24 -7.82 -4.06 -6.73
CA GLN A 24 -7.23 -4.27 -8.06
C GLN A 24 -5.76 -4.70 -7.99
N PHE A 25 -4.98 -4.16 -7.04
CA PHE A 25 -3.60 -4.56 -6.83
C PHE A 25 -3.49 -6.06 -6.49
N GLN A 26 -4.33 -6.56 -5.59
CA GLN A 26 -4.38 -7.99 -5.27
C GLN A 26 -4.94 -8.83 -6.42
N GLU A 27 -5.91 -8.32 -7.16
CA GLU A 27 -6.53 -9.03 -8.30
C GLU A 27 -5.50 -9.26 -9.42
N ILE A 28 -4.75 -8.22 -9.82
CA ILE A 28 -3.71 -8.30 -10.84
C ILE A 28 -2.65 -9.34 -10.44
N LEU A 29 -2.18 -9.28 -9.19
CA LEU A 29 -1.19 -10.22 -8.67
C LEU A 29 -1.73 -11.64 -8.60
N SER A 30 -2.99 -11.83 -8.21
CA SER A 30 -3.59 -13.16 -8.09
C SER A 30 -3.84 -13.79 -9.46
N ALA A 31 -4.24 -12.98 -10.45
CA ALA A 31 -4.53 -13.44 -11.80
C ALA A 31 -3.27 -13.72 -12.62
N THR A 32 -2.32 -12.77 -12.63
CA THR A 32 -1.13 -12.83 -13.49
C THR A 32 0.07 -13.50 -12.82
N LYS A 33 0.07 -13.58 -11.48
CA LYS A 33 1.22 -14.02 -10.65
C LYS A 33 2.50 -13.25 -10.97
N THR A 34 2.37 -12.05 -11.53
CA THR A 34 3.46 -11.23 -12.04
C THR A 34 3.28 -9.82 -11.52
N PHE A 35 4.37 -9.19 -11.07
CA PHE A 35 4.35 -7.78 -10.68
C PHE A 35 4.48 -6.91 -11.93
N THR A 36 3.33 -6.57 -12.53
CA THR A 36 3.25 -5.75 -13.75
C THR A 36 3.47 -4.27 -13.45
N GLU A 37 3.73 -3.46 -14.48
CA GLU A 37 3.88 -2.00 -14.35
C GLU A 37 2.63 -1.34 -13.73
N GLU A 38 1.45 -1.85 -14.04
CA GLU A 38 0.19 -1.39 -13.44
C GLU A 38 0.15 -1.69 -11.93
N ALA A 39 0.54 -2.89 -11.51
CA ALA A 39 0.64 -3.23 -10.09
C ALA A 39 1.69 -2.37 -9.37
N GLU A 40 2.80 -2.06 -10.05
CA GLU A 40 3.83 -1.15 -9.52
C GLU A 40 3.31 0.28 -9.34
N ALA A 41 2.59 0.81 -10.33
CA ALA A 41 1.98 2.14 -10.26
C ALA A 41 1.00 2.22 -9.08
N LEU A 42 0.10 1.24 -8.97
CA LEU A 42 -0.85 1.14 -7.86
C LEU A 42 -0.15 1.04 -6.50
N LEU A 43 0.97 0.30 -6.41
CA LEU A 43 1.74 0.19 -5.19
C LEU A 43 2.37 1.53 -4.79
N LYS A 44 3.00 2.23 -5.75
CA LYS A 44 3.64 3.53 -5.51
C LYS A 44 2.63 4.57 -5.03
N GLU A 45 1.47 4.65 -5.68
CA GLU A 45 0.38 5.54 -5.26
C GLU A 45 -0.13 5.19 -3.87
N GLY A 46 -0.45 3.91 -3.62
CA GLY A 46 -1.00 3.50 -2.33
C GLY A 46 -0.03 3.71 -1.16
N ILE A 47 1.29 3.60 -1.40
CA ILE A 47 2.31 3.96 -0.40
C ILE A 47 2.26 5.47 -0.09
N GLN A 48 2.16 6.33 -1.10
CA GLN A 48 2.08 7.78 -0.90
C GLN A 48 0.82 8.16 -0.12
N GLU A 49 -0.34 7.69 -0.56
CA GLU A 49 -1.62 7.98 0.10
C GLU A 49 -1.66 7.48 1.55
N GLN A 50 -1.16 6.26 1.80
CA GLN A 50 -1.12 5.73 3.17
C GLN A 50 -0.08 6.48 4.02
N MET A 51 1.02 6.95 3.45
CA MET A 51 2.01 7.74 4.17
C MET A 51 1.44 9.08 4.61
N GLU A 52 0.64 9.75 3.77
CA GLU A 52 -0.08 10.97 4.15
C GLU A 52 -1.06 10.70 5.31
N ARG A 53 -1.87 9.65 5.20
CA ARG A 53 -2.83 9.24 6.25
C ARG A 53 -2.15 8.86 7.57
N PHE A 54 -0.99 8.21 7.50
CA PHE A 54 -0.25 7.77 8.67
C PHE A 54 0.42 8.94 9.40
N LEU A 55 0.87 9.97 8.67
CA LEU A 55 1.52 11.16 9.23
C LEU A 55 0.52 12.23 9.69
N LEU A 56 -0.63 12.32 9.03
CA LEU A 56 -1.71 13.25 9.34
C LEU A 56 -3.01 12.46 9.62
N PRO A 57 -3.13 11.85 10.81
CA PRO A 57 -4.42 11.33 11.25
C PRO A 57 -5.39 12.50 11.47
N GLU A 58 -6.59 12.42 10.89
CA GLU A 58 -7.71 13.36 11.17
C GLU A 58 -8.09 13.36 12.66
#